data_AF-A0A1L5BQH5-F1
#
_entry.id   AF-A0A1L5BQH5-F1
#
_cell.length_a   1.000
_cell.length_b   1.000
_cell.length_c   1.000
_cell.angle_alpha   90.00
_cell.angle_beta   90.00
_cell.angle_gamma   90.00
#
_symmetry.space_group_name_H-M   'P 1'
#
loop_
_entity.id
_entity.type
_entity.pdbx_description
1 polymer ?
#
loop_
_entity_poly.entity_id
_entity_poly.type
_entity_poly.pdbx_seq_one_letter_code
_entity_poly.pdbx_strand_id
1 'polypeptide(L)'
;MLIKPASINRKAGNGRVATRSGLGFRFRPSCRERQPPFAGFMAMLANDFGTTLVRLVLATLLGLALGFERERNGHDAGLRTHGLVSLSSAMLTLSALELVEAHPDGDPIRVVQGLAQAIGFIAGGLIFVRGGDVRNMTTAASLWMAAAVGITAGAGQYVLVLVGSLIALMLLSLLLLVEKRIARRSRKTDRLEGDAMPNRRGSVVPDREG
;
A
#
# COMPACT_ATOMS: atom_id res chain seq x y z
N MET A 1 -20.01 -44.65 -45.22
CA MET A 1 -18.99 -45.72 -45.17
C MET A 1 -18.01 -45.46 -46.32
N LEU A 2 -16.77 -45.09 -45.99
CA LEU A 2 -15.57 -44.93 -46.86
C LEU A 2 -15.76 -44.62 -48.37
N ILE A 3 -15.42 -43.39 -48.78
CA ILE A 3 -14.83 -43.13 -50.10
C ILE A 3 -13.52 -42.35 -49.91
N LYS A 4 -12.42 -42.96 -50.35
CA LYS A 4 -11.03 -42.47 -50.40
C LYS A 4 -10.84 -41.55 -51.64
N PRO A 5 -9.67 -40.90 -51.87
CA PRO A 5 -9.58 -39.47 -52.20
C PRO A 5 -9.19 -39.21 -53.67
N ALA A 6 -9.38 -37.98 -54.13
CA ALA A 6 -8.86 -37.51 -55.42
C ALA A 6 -7.53 -36.77 -55.22
N SER A 7 -6.48 -37.33 -55.82
CA SER A 7 -5.16 -36.74 -55.99
C SER A 7 -5.16 -35.67 -57.08
N ILE A 8 -4.61 -34.48 -56.83
CA ILE A 8 -4.12 -33.60 -57.89
C ILE A 8 -2.68 -33.17 -57.57
N ASN A 9 -1.81 -33.57 -58.49
CA ASN A 9 -0.39 -33.29 -58.58
C ASN A 9 -0.19 -32.08 -59.52
N ARG A 10 0.51 -31.03 -59.07
CA ARG A 10 1.14 -30.05 -59.97
C ARG A 10 2.58 -29.76 -59.53
N LYS A 11 3.47 -30.42 -60.27
CA LYS A 11 4.79 -30.02 -60.78
C LYS A 11 5.55 -28.87 -60.13
N ALA A 12 6.80 -29.22 -59.85
CA ALA A 12 7.96 -28.39 -59.58
C ALA A 12 8.21 -27.27 -60.61
N GLY A 13 8.62 -26.12 -60.10
CA GLY A 13 9.24 -25.01 -60.81
C GLY A 13 10.37 -24.44 -59.97
N ASN A 14 11.60 -24.79 -60.35
CA ASN A 14 12.87 -24.45 -59.74
C ASN A 14 13.21 -22.96 -59.91
N GLY A 15 13.38 -22.23 -58.81
CA GLY A 15 13.97 -20.89 -58.75
C GLY A 15 15.02 -20.85 -57.63
N ARG A 16 16.26 -21.25 -57.96
CA ARG A 16 17.43 -21.01 -57.10
C ARG A 16 17.87 -19.55 -57.24
N VAL A 17 17.95 -18.83 -56.13
CA VAL A 17 18.94 -17.77 -55.94
C VAL A 17 19.54 -17.95 -54.56
N ALA A 18 20.86 -18.19 -54.55
CA ALA A 18 21.70 -18.29 -53.36
C ALA A 18 22.05 -16.91 -52.82
N THR A 19 22.35 -16.78 -51.53
CA THR A 19 23.57 -16.10 -51.06
C THR A 19 23.86 -16.36 -49.58
N ARG A 20 25.12 -16.74 -49.34
CA ARG A 20 25.83 -16.92 -48.06
C ARG A 20 25.70 -15.71 -47.13
N SER A 21 25.59 -15.98 -45.83
CA SER A 21 26.34 -15.37 -44.70
C SER A 21 25.87 -16.11 -43.45
N GLY A 22 26.64 -17.00 -42.82
CA GLY A 22 27.91 -16.66 -42.20
C GLY A 22 27.69 -15.98 -40.85
N LEU A 23 26.97 -16.60 -39.91
CA LEU A 23 27.09 -16.25 -38.49
C LEU A 23 26.80 -17.49 -37.62
N GLY A 24 27.88 -18.12 -37.18
CA GLY A 24 27.82 -19.15 -36.16
C GLY A 24 27.34 -18.53 -34.86
N PHE A 25 26.07 -18.75 -34.51
CA PHE A 25 25.55 -18.47 -33.19
C PHE A 25 26.11 -19.52 -32.23
N ARG A 26 27.33 -19.25 -31.75
CA ARG A 26 27.99 -20.04 -30.73
C ARG A 26 27.19 -19.88 -29.44
N PHE A 27 26.35 -20.87 -29.13
CA PHE A 27 25.78 -21.07 -27.81
C PHE A 27 26.93 -21.06 -26.79
N ARG A 28 27.10 -19.93 -26.08
CA ARG A 28 27.87 -19.91 -24.85
C ARG A 28 26.95 -20.40 -23.74
N PRO A 29 27.20 -21.57 -23.11
CA PRO A 29 26.60 -21.83 -21.82
C PRO A 29 27.19 -20.78 -20.88
N SER A 30 26.36 -19.83 -20.44
CA SER A 30 26.73 -18.95 -19.35
C SER A 30 26.77 -19.85 -18.11
N CYS A 31 27.94 -20.37 -17.77
CA CYS A 31 28.20 -20.89 -16.44
C CYS A 31 27.93 -19.74 -15.48
N ARG A 32 26.70 -19.74 -14.95
CA ARG A 32 26.18 -18.79 -13.97
C ARG A 32 27.00 -19.00 -12.70
N GLU A 33 27.98 -18.14 -12.53
CA GLU A 33 28.78 -18.06 -11.31
C GLU A 33 27.80 -17.85 -10.15
N ARG A 34 27.73 -18.86 -9.30
CA ARG A 34 26.81 -18.95 -8.16
C ARG A 34 27.31 -17.93 -7.14
N GLN A 35 26.85 -16.68 -7.24
CA GLN A 35 27.12 -15.67 -6.21
C GLN A 35 26.67 -16.25 -4.86
N PRO A 36 27.55 -16.29 -3.85
CA PRO A 36 27.16 -16.84 -2.56
C PRO A 36 26.08 -15.95 -1.94
N PRO A 37 25.02 -16.54 -1.34
CA PRO A 37 23.84 -15.80 -0.87
C PRO A 37 24.16 -14.71 0.18
N PHE A 38 25.34 -14.78 0.80
CA PHE A 38 25.81 -13.83 1.80
C PHE A 38 26.68 -12.69 1.25
N ALA A 39 27.11 -12.72 -0.01
CA ALA A 39 27.95 -11.65 -0.58
C ALA A 39 27.19 -10.33 -0.74
N GLY A 40 25.90 -10.36 -1.13
CA GLY A 40 25.06 -9.15 -1.20
C GLY A 40 24.87 -8.49 0.16
N PHE A 41 24.58 -9.29 1.19
CA PHE A 41 24.45 -8.82 2.57
C PHE A 41 25.75 -8.20 3.13
N MET A 42 26.90 -8.79 2.82
CA MET A 42 28.20 -8.26 3.25
C MET A 42 28.64 -7.02 2.44
N ALA A 43 28.27 -6.92 1.16
CA ALA A 43 28.51 -5.73 0.34
C ALA A 43 27.66 -4.53 0.79
N MET A 44 26.43 -4.77 1.25
CA MET A 44 25.53 -3.75 1.81
C MET A 44 26.06 -3.17 3.13
N LEU A 45 26.56 -4.03 4.03
CA LEU A 45 27.18 -3.61 5.30
C LEU A 45 28.44 -2.74 5.08
N ALA A 46 29.11 -2.90 3.94
CA ALA A 46 30.38 -2.23 3.67
C ALA A 46 30.23 -0.82 3.05
N ASN A 47 29.15 -0.50 2.32
CA ASN A 47 29.08 0.77 1.56
C ASN A 47 27.74 1.55 1.63
N ASP A 48 26.61 0.96 2.05
CA ASP A 48 25.27 1.60 1.90
C ASP A 48 24.36 1.57 3.15
N PHE A 49 24.86 1.14 4.30
CA PHE A 49 24.08 1.07 5.55
C PHE A 49 23.37 2.39 5.92
N GLY A 50 24.01 3.53 5.63
CA GLY A 50 23.43 4.85 5.88
C GLY A 50 22.15 5.12 5.07
N THR A 51 22.11 4.72 3.80
CA THR A 51 20.94 4.95 2.95
C THR A 51 19.79 4.03 3.35
N THR A 52 20.08 2.78 3.71
CA THR A 52 19.11 1.83 4.27
C THR A 52 18.50 2.38 5.56
N LEU A 53 19.34 2.84 6.50
CA LEU A 53 18.84 3.43 7.75
C LEU A 53 17.95 4.64 7.49
N VAL A 54 18.34 5.55 6.60
CA VAL A 54 17.52 6.72 6.25
C VAL A 54 16.16 6.30 5.69
N ARG A 55 16.10 5.30 4.80
CA ARG A 55 14.84 4.79 4.25
C ARG A 55 13.94 4.18 5.33
N LEU A 56 14.50 3.36 6.23
CA LEU A 56 13.75 2.74 7.32
C LEU A 56 13.26 3.76 8.35
N VAL A 57 14.11 4.71 8.74
CA VAL A 57 13.75 5.78 9.66
C VAL A 57 12.69 6.68 9.03
N LEU A 58 12.86 7.08 7.78
CA LEU A 58 11.87 7.89 7.06
C LEU A 58 10.51 7.18 6.97
N ALA A 59 10.50 5.90 6.59
CA ALA A 59 9.29 5.09 6.57
C ALA A 59 8.59 5.11 7.94
N THR A 60 9.34 4.80 8.99
CA THR A 60 8.83 4.71 10.36
C THR A 60 8.29 6.06 10.84
N LEU A 61 9.00 7.16 10.62
CA LEU A 61 8.58 8.49 11.05
C LEU A 61 7.29 8.93 10.34
N LEU A 62 7.17 8.69 9.04
CA LEU A 62 5.96 9.03 8.29
C LEU A 62 4.79 8.13 8.68
N GLY A 63 5.03 6.83 8.91
CA GLY A 63 4.03 5.91 9.45
C GLY A 63 3.55 6.32 10.86
N LEU A 64 4.48 6.72 11.74
CA LEU A 64 4.15 7.26 13.06
C LEU A 64 3.37 8.56 12.96
N ALA A 65 3.71 9.47 12.03
CA ALA A 65 2.96 10.70 11.82
C ALA A 65 1.50 10.42 11.41
N LEU A 66 1.26 9.44 10.53
CA LEU A 66 -0.09 8.99 10.20
C LEU A 66 -0.80 8.44 11.43
N GLY A 67 -0.15 7.55 12.18
CA GLY A 67 -0.69 6.96 13.40
C GLY A 67 -0.96 7.97 14.53
N PHE A 68 -0.17 9.03 14.62
CA PHE A 68 -0.34 10.11 15.59
C PHE A 68 -1.66 10.84 15.39
N GLU A 69 -1.96 11.22 14.15
CA GLU A 69 -3.24 11.86 13.81
C GLU A 69 -4.40 10.90 14.07
N ARG A 70 -4.21 9.58 13.93
CA ARG A 70 -5.25 8.59 14.28
C ARG A 70 -5.50 8.49 15.78
N GLU A 71 -4.44 8.32 16.55
CA GLU A 71 -4.50 8.11 18.00
C GLU A 71 -5.02 9.35 18.72
N ARG A 72 -4.56 10.54 18.32
CA ARG A 72 -5.05 11.82 18.85
C ARG A 72 -6.55 12.02 18.67
N ASN A 73 -7.11 11.43 17.62
CA ASN A 73 -8.53 11.52 17.30
C ASN A 73 -9.35 10.33 17.82
N GLY A 74 -8.77 9.47 18.66
CA GLY A 74 -9.49 8.43 19.40
C GLY A 74 -9.85 7.18 18.59
N HIS A 75 -9.04 6.83 17.59
CA HIS A 75 -9.27 5.63 16.77
C HIS A 75 -8.38 4.46 17.20
N ASP A 76 -8.90 3.24 17.02
CA ASP A 76 -8.29 2.00 17.55
C ASP A 76 -6.89 1.68 16.99
N ALA A 77 -6.60 2.02 15.73
CA ALA A 77 -5.25 1.89 15.17
C ALA A 77 -4.49 3.21 15.31
N GLY A 78 -3.55 3.25 16.26
CA GLY A 78 -2.75 4.44 16.59
C GLY A 78 -1.32 4.42 16.04
N LEU A 79 -0.39 5.04 16.78
CA LEU A 79 1.03 5.17 16.47
C LEU A 79 1.71 3.82 16.23
N ARG A 80 1.52 2.88 17.17
CA ARG A 80 2.22 1.58 17.17
C ARG A 80 1.91 0.75 15.92
N THR A 81 0.64 0.70 15.52
CA THR A 81 0.21 -0.10 14.37
C THR A 81 0.71 0.49 13.05
N HIS A 82 0.54 1.79 12.83
CA HIS A 82 0.98 2.44 11.58
C HIS A 82 2.51 2.44 11.45
N GLY A 83 3.23 2.67 12.56
CA GLY A 83 4.69 2.58 12.60
C GLY A 83 5.19 1.20 12.19
N LEU A 84 4.68 0.13 12.82
CA LEU A 84 5.08 -1.25 12.51
C LEU A 84 4.74 -1.67 11.09
N VAL A 85 3.56 -1.28 10.57
CA VAL A 85 3.15 -1.60 9.19
C VAL A 85 4.02 -0.90 8.16
N SER A 86 4.37 0.38 8.37
CA SER A 86 5.25 1.10 7.45
C SER A 86 6.68 0.54 7.49
N LEU A 87 7.20 0.23 8.68
CA LEU A 87 8.54 -0.33 8.85
C LEU A 87 8.65 -1.71 8.20
N SER A 88 7.70 -2.61 8.46
CA SER A 88 7.72 -3.95 7.87
C SER A 88 7.61 -3.92 6.35
N SER A 89 6.78 -3.03 5.80
CA SER A 89 6.63 -2.85 4.36
C SER A 89 7.92 -2.30 3.72
N ALA A 90 8.62 -1.38 4.39
CA ALA A 90 9.91 -0.87 3.94
C ALA A 90 10.99 -1.95 3.97
N MET A 91 11.05 -2.75 5.04
CA MET A 91 11.98 -3.87 5.17
C MET A 91 11.79 -4.92 4.07
N LEU A 92 10.54 -5.31 3.81
CA LEU A 92 10.23 -6.29 2.76
C LEU A 92 10.54 -5.76 1.36
N THR A 93 10.27 -4.47 1.11
CA THR A 93 10.60 -3.84 -0.19
C THR A 93 12.10 -3.74 -0.40
N LEU A 94 12.87 -3.36 0.62
CA LEU A 94 14.34 -3.33 0.55
C LEU A 94 14.91 -4.72 0.30
N SER A 95 14.46 -5.71 1.07
CA SER A 95 14.88 -7.10 0.89
C SER A 95 14.58 -7.63 -0.52
N ALA A 96 13.44 -7.24 -1.10
CA ALA A 96 13.08 -7.62 -2.47
C ALA A 96 14.03 -7.01 -3.50
N LEU A 97 14.38 -5.74 -3.36
CA LEU A 97 15.29 -5.05 -4.27
C LEU A 97 16.70 -5.65 -4.22
N GLU A 98 17.22 -5.93 -3.02
CA GLU A 98 18.52 -6.59 -2.83
C GLU A 98 18.54 -8.00 -3.44
N LEU A 99 17.46 -8.76 -3.28
CA LEU A 99 17.38 -10.11 -3.84
C LEU A 99 17.42 -10.10 -5.37
N VAL A 100 16.81 -9.09 -6.00
CA VAL A 100 16.80 -8.89 -7.46
C VAL A 100 18.18 -8.47 -7.97
N GLU A 101 18.91 -7.65 -7.21
CA GLU A 101 20.31 -7.32 -7.54
C GLU A 101 21.21 -8.57 -7.52
N ALA A 102 21.01 -9.47 -6.56
CA ALA A 102 21.73 -10.74 -6.49
C ALA A 102 21.26 -11.78 -7.52
N HIS A 103 19.99 -11.72 -7.93
CA HIS A 103 19.36 -12.64 -8.86
C HIS A 103 18.54 -11.88 -9.92
N PRO A 104 19.15 -11.54 -11.07
CA PRO A 104 18.55 -10.65 -12.08
C PRO A 104 17.25 -11.16 -12.73
N ASP A 105 16.89 -12.42 -12.52
CA ASP A 105 15.64 -13.00 -13.04
C ASP A 105 14.42 -12.72 -12.13
N GLY A 106 14.64 -12.12 -10.95
CA GLY A 106 13.60 -11.77 -9.99
C GLY A 106 12.78 -10.55 -10.40
N ASP A 107 11.49 -10.54 -10.04
CA ASP A 107 10.59 -9.40 -10.24
C ASP A 107 10.20 -8.78 -8.89
N PRO A 108 10.70 -7.57 -8.54
CA PRO A 108 10.38 -6.92 -7.27
C PRO A 108 8.90 -6.50 -7.17
N ILE A 109 8.19 -6.37 -8.30
CA ILE A 109 6.76 -6.02 -8.33
C ILE A 109 5.94 -7.12 -7.65
N ARG A 110 6.40 -8.37 -7.68
CA ARG A 110 5.74 -9.49 -6.97
C ARG A 110 5.64 -9.27 -5.46
N VAL A 111 6.65 -8.63 -4.86
CA VAL A 111 6.62 -8.32 -3.42
C VAL A 111 5.60 -7.22 -3.14
N VAL A 112 5.50 -6.22 -4.01
CA VAL A 112 4.46 -5.18 -3.90
C VAL A 112 3.06 -5.77 -4.04
N GLN A 113 2.86 -6.71 -4.97
CA GLN A 113 1.59 -7.44 -5.13
C GLN A 113 1.25 -8.27 -3.88
N GLY A 114 2.25 -8.97 -3.32
CA GLY A 114 2.07 -9.75 -2.10
C GLY A 114 1.73 -8.87 -0.88
N LEU A 115 2.41 -7.74 -0.73
CA LEU A 115 2.10 -6.74 0.30
C LEU A 115 0.67 -6.20 0.12
N ALA A 116 0.30 -5.80 -1.10
CA ALA A 116 -1.05 -5.33 -1.41
C ALA A 116 -2.11 -6.36 -1.01
N GLN A 117 -1.91 -7.64 -1.30
CA GLN A 117 -2.83 -8.70 -0.89
C GLN A 117 -2.87 -8.89 0.64
N ALA A 118 -1.72 -8.90 1.32
CA ALA A 118 -1.64 -9.10 2.76
C ALA A 118 -2.31 -7.96 3.54
N ILE A 119 -2.01 -6.71 3.18
CA ILE A 119 -2.60 -5.54 3.84
C ILE A 119 -4.08 -5.41 3.51
N GLY A 120 -4.51 -5.80 2.30
CA GLY A 120 -5.92 -5.88 1.93
C GLY A 120 -6.71 -6.83 2.84
N PHE A 121 -6.14 -7.99 3.18
CA PHE A 121 -6.75 -8.94 4.12
C PHE A 121 -6.86 -8.36 5.54
N ILE A 122 -5.81 -7.71 6.04
CA ILE A 122 -5.82 -7.07 7.36
C ILE A 122 -6.87 -5.94 7.40
N ALA A 123 -6.89 -5.09 6.38
CA ALA A 123 -7.84 -3.99 6.24
C ALA A 123 -9.30 -4.48 6.16
N GLY A 124 -9.55 -5.55 5.40
CA GLY A 124 -10.87 -6.18 5.32
C GLY A 124 -11.33 -6.76 6.66
N GLY A 125 -10.41 -7.38 7.43
CA GLY A 125 -10.71 -7.92 8.75
C GLY A 125 -11.04 -6.87 9.82
N LEU A 126 -10.66 -5.61 9.61
CA LEU A 126 -11.00 -4.49 10.50
C LEU A 126 -12.42 -3.96 10.29
N ILE A 127 -12.96 -4.10 9.07
CA ILE A 127 -14.27 -3.58 8.70
C ILE A 127 -15.34 -4.58 9.14
N PHE A 128 -16.28 -4.12 9.97
CA PHE A 128 -17.44 -4.92 10.37
C PHE A 128 -18.70 -4.07 10.46
N VAL A 129 -19.83 -4.73 10.24
CA VAL A 129 -21.16 -4.11 10.21
C VAL A 129 -21.93 -4.54 11.45
N ARG A 130 -22.49 -3.57 12.19
CA ARG A 130 -23.34 -3.85 13.35
C ARG A 130 -24.58 -2.98 13.30
N GLY A 131 -25.76 -3.61 13.24
CA GLY A 131 -27.04 -2.90 13.26
C GLY A 131 -27.26 -1.92 12.10
N GLY A 132 -26.65 -2.18 10.94
CA GLY A 132 -26.72 -1.31 9.77
C GLY A 132 -25.63 -0.23 9.68
N ASP A 133 -24.81 -0.07 10.72
CA ASP A 133 -23.68 0.87 10.72
C ASP A 133 -22.35 0.14 10.45
N VAL A 134 -21.50 0.72 9.61
CA VAL A 134 -20.20 0.13 9.21
C VAL A 134 -19.08 0.85 9.95
N ARG A 135 -18.29 0.09 10.71
CA ARG A 135 -17.21 0.65 11.53
C ARG A 135 -15.85 0.42 10.88
N ASN A 136 -14.87 1.23 11.29
CA ASN A 136 -13.45 1.10 10.91
C ASN A 136 -13.09 1.26 9.43
N MET A 137 -13.97 1.84 8.59
CA MET A 137 -13.62 2.12 7.18
C MET A 137 -12.34 2.97 7.05
N THR A 138 -12.28 4.09 7.79
CA THR A 138 -11.12 5.00 7.76
C THR A 138 -9.86 4.38 8.37
N THR A 139 -10.03 3.52 9.38
CA THR A 139 -8.93 2.78 10.01
C THR A 139 -8.30 1.77 9.04
N ALA A 140 -9.14 1.06 8.28
CA ALA A 140 -8.69 0.16 7.23
C ALA A 140 -7.93 0.92 6.13
N ALA A 141 -8.46 2.06 5.68
CA ALA A 141 -7.79 2.92 4.69
C ALA A 141 -6.46 3.50 5.21
N SER A 142 -6.38 3.92 6.47
CA SER A 142 -5.15 4.51 7.02
C SER A 142 -4.02 3.49 7.18
N LEU A 143 -4.35 2.22 7.49
CA LEU A 143 -3.36 1.13 7.48
C LEU A 143 -2.84 0.82 6.09
N TRP A 144 -3.73 0.82 5.08
CA TRP A 144 -3.29 0.70 3.69
C TRP A 144 -2.32 1.82 3.31
N MET A 145 -2.63 3.06 3.70
CA MET A 145 -1.74 4.20 3.47
C MET A 145 -0.39 4.05 4.19
N ALA A 146 -0.36 3.56 5.44
CA ALA A 146 0.90 3.31 6.15
C ALA A 146 1.78 2.28 5.42
N ALA A 147 1.17 1.22 4.86
CA ALA A 147 1.90 0.25 4.05
C ALA A 147 2.46 0.88 2.77
N ALA A 148 1.65 1.65 2.04
CA ALA A 148 2.09 2.33 0.82
C ALA A 148 3.27 3.30 1.09
N VAL A 149 3.24 4.02 2.20
CA VAL A 149 4.35 4.86 2.67
C VAL A 149 5.61 4.02 2.92
N GLY A 150 5.48 2.87 3.59
CA GLY A 150 6.59 1.95 3.80
C GLY A 150 7.17 1.41 2.48
N ILE A 151 6.32 0.98 1.54
CA ILE A 151 6.75 0.47 0.23
C ILE A 151 7.54 1.54 -0.53
N THR A 152 6.98 2.74 -0.66
CA THR A 152 7.61 3.84 -1.42
C THR A 152 8.89 4.35 -0.76
N ALA A 153 8.95 4.39 0.57
CA ALA A 153 10.18 4.69 1.31
C ALA A 153 11.25 3.60 1.12
N GLY A 154 10.89 2.32 1.23
CA GLY A 154 11.81 1.20 1.00
C GLY A 154 12.36 1.18 -0.41
N ALA A 155 11.52 1.52 -1.40
CA ALA A 155 11.91 1.70 -2.79
C ALA A 155 12.80 2.94 -3.06
N GLY A 156 13.03 3.79 -2.06
CA GLY A 156 13.85 5.00 -2.20
C GLY A 156 13.17 6.15 -2.96
N GLN A 157 11.84 6.11 -3.10
CA GLN A 157 11.07 7.12 -3.84
C GLN A 157 10.73 8.32 -2.96
N TYR A 158 11.75 9.11 -2.60
CA TYR A 158 11.63 10.18 -1.59
C TYR A 158 10.57 11.25 -1.91
N VAL A 159 10.47 11.68 -3.17
CA VAL A 159 9.46 12.67 -3.58
C VAL A 159 8.05 12.11 -3.43
N LEU A 160 7.85 10.87 -3.88
CA LEU A 160 6.55 10.22 -3.85
C LEU A 160 6.08 9.98 -2.41
N VAL A 161 6.98 9.49 -1.54
CA VAL A 161 6.62 9.23 -0.14
C VAL A 161 6.31 10.52 0.62
N LEU A 162 7.06 11.60 0.40
CA LEU A 162 6.82 12.88 1.08
C LEU A 162 5.51 13.53 0.63
N VAL A 163 5.29 13.66 -0.68
CA VAL A 163 4.06 14.25 -1.23
C VAL A 163 2.84 13.38 -0.88
N GLY A 164 2.95 12.06 -1.05
CA GLY A 164 1.88 11.12 -0.72
C GLY A 164 1.50 11.14 0.76
N SER A 165 2.49 11.15 1.66
CA SER A 165 2.25 11.23 3.10
C SER A 165 1.62 12.56 3.51
N LEU A 166 2.07 13.67 2.92
CA LEU A 166 1.52 15.00 3.19
C LEU A 166 0.05 15.09 2.79
N ILE A 167 -0.29 14.60 1.59
CA ILE A 167 -1.69 14.54 1.11
C ILE A 167 -2.52 13.62 2.01
N ALA A 168 -1.99 12.47 2.40
CA ALA A 168 -2.68 11.55 3.30
C ALA A 168 -2.99 12.19 4.66
N LEU A 169 -2.02 12.87 5.27
CA LEU A 169 -2.20 13.61 6.52
C LEU A 169 -3.22 14.74 6.37
N MET A 170 -3.18 15.47 5.25
CA MET A 170 -4.16 16.51 4.94
C MET A 170 -5.58 15.93 4.86
N LEU A 171 -5.78 14.85 4.12
CA LEU A 171 -7.09 14.19 3.98
C LEU A 171 -7.62 13.68 5.32
N LEU A 172 -6.77 13.00 6.10
CA LEU A 172 -7.13 12.50 7.43
C LEU A 172 -7.53 13.64 8.37
N SER A 173 -6.79 14.75 8.36
CA SER A 173 -7.07 15.91 9.22
C SER A 173 -8.35 16.64 8.80
N LEU A 174 -8.55 16.88 7.49
CA LEU A 174 -9.71 17.59 6.97
C LEU A 174 -11.02 16.82 7.20
N LEU A 175 -11.05 15.52 6.95
CA LEU A 175 -12.26 14.71 7.17
C LEU A 175 -12.68 14.75 8.65
N LEU A 176 -11.73 14.65 9.59
CA LEU A 176 -12.02 14.68 11.02
C LEU A 176 -12.51 16.06 11.49
N LEU A 177 -11.99 17.13 10.91
CA LEU A 177 -12.49 18.50 11.18
C LEU A 177 -13.93 18.66 10.70
N VAL A 178 -14.27 18.11 9.54
CA VAL A 178 -15.63 18.12 9.00
C VAL A 178 -16.58 17.33 9.90
N GLU A 179 -16.21 16.11 10.30
CA GLU A 179 -17.01 15.29 11.22
C GLU A 179 -17.29 16.02 12.54
N LYS A 180 -16.25 16.59 13.17
CA LYS A 180 -16.39 17.34 14.42
C LYS A 180 -17.31 18.56 14.26
N ARG A 181 -17.26 19.25 13.11
CA ARG A 181 -18.10 20.42 12.84
C ARG A 181 -19.57 20.02 12.62
N ILE A 182 -19.83 18.92 11.91
CA ILE A 182 -21.19 18.39 11.70
C ILE A 182 -21.79 17.93 13.04
N ALA A 183 -21.04 17.15 13.82
CA ALA A 183 -21.50 16.65 15.12
C ALA A 183 -21.83 17.77 16.12
N ARG A 184 -21.04 18.86 16.11
CA ARG A 184 -21.33 20.05 16.93
C ARG A 184 -22.62 20.76 16.49
N ARG A 185 -22.92 20.80 15.19
CA ARG A 185 -24.12 21.43 14.66
C ARG A 185 -25.39 20.66 15.06
N SER A 186 -25.38 19.33 14.94
CA SER A 186 -26.51 18.48 15.34
C SER A 186 -26.83 18.63 16.83
N ARG A 187 -25.80 18.64 17.69
CA ARG A 187 -25.96 18.78 19.14
C ARG A 187 -26.49 20.15 19.57
N LYS A 188 -26.25 21.19 18.76
CA LYS A 188 -26.80 22.53 19.00
C LYS A 188 -28.29 22.57 18.63
N THR A 189 -28.68 21.92 17.54
CA THR A 189 -30.09 21.82 17.12
C THR A 189 -30.92 21.06 18.16
N ASP A 190 -30.47 19.90 18.65
CA ASP A 190 -31.20 19.12 19.68
C ASP A 190 -31.39 19.90 20.99
N ARG A 191 -30.39 20.72 21.36
CA ARG A 191 -30.47 21.51 22.59
C ARG A 191 -31.46 22.67 22.45
N LEU A 192 -31.51 23.30 21.27
CA LEU A 192 -32.50 24.34 20.97
C LEU A 192 -33.92 23.76 20.86
N GLU A 193 -34.08 22.56 20.29
CA GLU A 193 -35.36 21.85 20.22
C GLU A 193 -35.83 21.41 21.63
N GLY A 194 -34.91 20.90 22.45
CA GLY A 194 -35.18 20.47 23.83
C GLY A 194 -35.56 21.60 24.78
N ASP A 195 -34.98 22.79 24.60
CA ASP A 195 -35.32 23.99 25.38
C ASP A 195 -36.61 24.67 24.88
N ALA A 196 -36.97 24.49 23.60
CA ALA A 196 -38.19 25.05 23.00
C ALA A 196 -39.44 24.19 23.23
N MET A 197 -39.27 22.92 23.63
CA MET A 197 -40.40 22.01 23.84
C MET A 197 -40.96 22.19 25.26
N PRO A 198 -42.21 22.65 25.43
CA PRO A 198 -42.83 22.74 26.75
C PRO A 198 -42.88 21.35 27.37
N ASN A 199 -42.37 21.22 28.58
CA ASN A 199 -42.37 19.97 29.33
C ASN A 199 -43.80 19.41 29.41
N ARG A 200 -44.04 18.20 28.85
CA ARG A 200 -45.33 17.50 28.96
C ARG A 200 -45.75 17.21 30.41
N ARG A 201 -44.85 17.36 31.39
CA ARG A 201 -45.18 17.23 32.83
C ARG A 201 -45.72 18.50 33.48
N GLY A 202 -45.81 19.64 32.78
CA GLY A 202 -46.40 20.85 33.35
C GLY A 202 -45.66 21.41 34.58
N SER A 203 -44.42 21.02 34.82
CA SER A 203 -43.63 21.64 35.89
C SER A 203 -42.98 22.91 35.36
N VAL A 204 -43.48 24.05 35.82
CA VAL A 204 -42.90 25.38 35.62
C VAL A 204 -41.44 25.34 36.09
N VAL A 205 -40.51 25.73 35.22
CA VAL A 205 -39.14 26.03 35.63
C VAL A 205 -39.23 27.33 36.44
N PRO A 206 -38.93 27.34 37.75
CA PRO A 206 -39.00 28.56 38.52
C PRO A 206 -37.89 29.50 38.03
N ASP A 207 -38.26 30.75 37.76
CA ASP A 207 -37.31 31.81 37.48
C ASP A 207 -36.35 31.93 38.66
N ARG A 208 -35.05 31.95 38.35
CA ARG A 208 -34.03 32.26 39.34
C ARG A 208 -34.06 33.76 39.61
N GLU A 209 -34.79 34.14 40.64
CA GLU A 209 -34.61 35.43 41.31
C GLU A 209 -33.44 35.32 42.30
N GLY A 210 -32.47 36.24 42.18
CA GLY A 210 -31.33 36.41 43.09
C GLY A 210 -30.01 36.66 42.37
#